data_AF-A0A3B0VTD2-F1
#
_entry.id   AF-A0A3B0VTD2-F1
#
_cell.length_a   1.000
_cell.length_b   1.000
_cell.length_c   1.000
_cell.angle_alpha   90.00
_cell.angle_beta   90.00
_cell.angle_gamma   90.00
#
_symmetry.space_group_name_H-M   'P 1'
#
loop_
_entity.id
_entity.type
_entity.pdbx_description
1 polymer ?
#
loop_
_entity_poly.entity_id
_entity_poly.type
_entity_poly.pdbx_seq_one_letter_code
_entity_poly.pdbx_strand_id
1 'polypeptide(L)' 'MEKEYILVSVAWPYANADIHQGNVTGSYLPADIYARYHRLRG' A
#
# COMPACT_ATOMS: atom_id res chain seq x y z
N MET A 1 -12.34 -2.08 -21.57
CA MET A 1 -12.60 -1.38 -20.29
C MET A 1 -11.82 -0.09 -20.34
N GLU A 2 -12.40 1.02 -19.89
CA GLU A 2 -11.66 2.27 -19.77
C GLU A 2 -10.49 2.11 -18.79
N LYS A 3 -9.43 2.89 -19.01
CA LYS A 3 -8.26 2.91 -18.12
C LYS A 3 -8.68 3.50 -16.78
N GLU A 4 -8.72 2.67 -15.75
CA GLU A 4 -9.03 3.09 -14.38
C GLU A 4 -7.77 3.60 -13.69
N TYR A 5 -7.84 4.81 -13.12
CA TYR A 5 -6.75 5.35 -12.32
C TYR A 5 -7.01 5.04 -10.84
N ILE A 6 -6.17 4.19 -10.25
CA ILE A 6 -6.32 3.73 -8.87
C ILE A 6 -5.25 4.40 -8.00
N LEU A 7 -5.68 5.23 -7.06
CA LEU A 7 -4.82 5.80 -6.03
C LEU A 7 -4.73 4.82 -4.85
N VAL A 8 -3.52 4.36 -4.55
CA VAL A 8 -3.24 3.55 -3.36
C VAL A 8 -2.41 4.39 -2.39
N SER A 9 -2.95 4.59 -1.19
CA SER A 9 -2.31 5.37 -0.13
C SER A 9 -2.19 4.53 1.14
N VAL A 10 -1.13 4.80 1.92
CA VAL A 10 -0.88 4.17 3.22
C VAL A 10 -0.87 5.22 4.31
N ALA A 11 -1.10 4.81 5.55
CA ALA A 11 -0.86 5.67 6.69
C ALA A 11 0.64 5.96 6.76
N TRP A 12 1.02 7.23 6.89
CA TRP A 12 2.42 7.59 6.99
C TRP A 12 2.97 7.19 8.37
N PRO A 13 4.12 6.50 8.43
CA PRO A 13 4.78 6.30 9.71
C PRO A 13 5.17 7.66 10.27
N TYR A 14 5.02 7.80 11.58
CA TYR A 14 5.59 8.96 12.24
C TYR A 14 7.12 8.84 12.20
N ALA A 15 7.81 9.90 11.75
CA ALA A 15 9.22 9.83 11.36
C ALA A 15 10.19 9.55 12.53
N ASN A 16 9.80 9.81 13.77
CA ASN A 16 10.66 9.60 14.94
C ASN A 16 10.49 8.24 15.65
N ALA A 17 9.71 7.32 15.06
CA ALA A 17 9.42 6.03 15.66
C ALA A 17 9.89 4.90 14.74
N ASP A 18 10.40 3.83 15.34
CA ASP A 18 10.80 2.64 14.61
C ASP A 18 9.57 1.90 14.06
N ILE A 19 9.72 1.36 12.86
CA ILE A 19 8.71 0.52 12.22
C ILE A 19 8.83 -0.90 12.79
N HIS A 20 7.75 -1.42 13.37
CA HIS A 20 7.66 -2.82 13.76
C HIS A 20 6.75 -3.61 12.82
N GLN A 21 6.73 -4.94 12.96
CA GLN A 21 5.98 -5.82 12.05
C GLN A 21 4.48 -5.49 11.97
N GLY A 22 3.90 -4.95 13.04
CA GLY A 22 2.50 -4.52 13.05
C GLY A 22 2.23 -3.39 12.06
N ASN A 23 3.14 -2.41 11.92
CA ASN A 23 2.98 -1.34 10.93
C ASN A 23 3.08 -1.88 9.50
N VAL A 24 4.00 -2.83 9.26
CA VAL A 24 4.20 -3.46 7.96
C VAL A 24 2.97 -4.26 7.57
N THR A 25 2.53 -5.17 8.43
CA THR A 25 1.36 -6.02 8.17
C THR A 25 0.06 -5.20 8.13
N GLY A 26 -0.03 -4.12 8.92
CA GLY A 26 -1.24 -3.31 9.02
C GLY A 26 -1.42 -2.26 7.93
N SER A 27 -0.33 -1.66 7.42
CA SER A 27 -0.44 -0.55 6.45
C SER A 27 0.29 -0.81 5.14
N TYR A 28 1.56 -1.22 5.16
CA TYR A 28 2.39 -1.24 3.95
C TYR A 28 2.18 -2.48 3.09
N LEU A 29 2.17 -3.67 3.71
CA LEU A 29 2.06 -4.94 2.99
C LEU A 29 0.71 -5.09 2.27
N PRO A 30 -0.45 -4.80 2.89
CA PRO A 30 -1.74 -4.90 2.19
C PRO A 30 -1.82 -3.93 0.99
N ALA A 31 -1.32 -2.71 1.17
CA ALA A 31 -1.31 -1.71 0.10
C ALA A 31 -0.38 -2.09 -1.06
N ASP A 32 0.80 -2.66 -0.77
CA ASP A 32 1.71 -3.16 -1.80
C ASP A 32 1.10 -4.32 -2.59
N ILE A 33 0.47 -5.28 -1.90
CA ILE A 33 -0.26 -6.39 -2.54
C ILE A 33 -1.36 -5.85 -3.46
N TYR A 34 -2.19 -4.93 -2.97
CA TYR A 34 -3.29 -4.34 -3.73
C TYR A 34 -2.80 -3.56 -4.96
N ALA A 35 -1.77 -2.73 -4.78
CA ALA A 35 -1.17 -1.97 -5.87
C ALA A 35 -0.55 -2.89 -6.94
N ARG A 36 0.14 -3.97 -6.53
CA ARG A 36 0.71 -4.94 -7.47
C ARG A 36 -0.37 -5.70 -8.23
N TYR A 37 -1.42 -6.15 -7.56
CA TYR A 37 -2.56 -6.82 -8.19
C TYR A 37 -3.15 -5.95 -9.31
N HIS A 38 -3.46 -4.68 -9.03
CA HIS A 38 -4.03 -3.79 -10.03
C HIS A 38 -3.06 -3.44 -11.15
N ARG A 39 -1.77 -3.26 -10.87
CA ARG A 39 -0.75 -3.07 -11.93
C ARG A 39 -0.64 -4.28 -12.88
N LEU A 40 -0.82 -5.49 -12.37
CA LEU A 40 -0.79 -6.71 -13.17
C LEU A 40 -2.11 -6.96 -13.93
N ARG A 41 -3.24 -6.48 -13.40
CA ARG A 41 -4.56 -6.64 -14.01
C ARG A 41 -4.79 -5.72 -15.22
N GLY A 42 -4.11 -4.57 -15.27
CA GLY A 42 -4.29 -3.54 -16.30
C GLY A 42 -5.43 -2.58 -15.99
#